data_AF-A0A3D5BR43-F1
#
_entry.id   AF-A0A3D5BR43-F1
#
_cell.length_a   1.000
_cell.length_b   1.000
_cell.length_c   1.000
_cell.angle_alpha   90.00
_cell.angle_beta   90.00
_cell.angle_gamma   90.00
#
_symmetry.space_group_name_H-M   'P 1'
#
loop_
_entity.id
_entity.type
_entity.pdbx_description
1 polymer ?
#
loop_
_entity_poly.entity_id
_entity_poly.type
_entity_poly.pdbx_seq_one_letter_code
_entity_poly.pdbx_strand_id
1 'polypeptide(L)' 'MEHTDIFELGGKRLTSRLFTGTGKYGDDGLIPAVCEASGSQVITVALRRVDLDGRADNVMRHIPGHMTLLPHT' A
#
# COMPACT_ATOMS: atom_id res chain seq x y z
N MET A 1 -20.31 19.57 15.76
CA MET A 1 -19.07 19.78 14.99
C MET A 1 -18.52 18.41 14.68
N GLU A 2 -18.45 18.04 13.40
CA GLU A 2 -17.79 16.81 12.97
C GLU A 2 -16.33 16.86 13.41
N HIS A 3 -15.94 15.98 14.32
CA HIS A 3 -14.54 15.85 14.72
C HIS A 3 -13.89 14.86 13.76
N THR A 4 -13.07 15.35 12.84
CA THR A 4 -12.34 14.48 11.90
C THR A 4 -11.25 13.73 12.67
N ASP A 5 -11.41 12.41 12.80
CA ASP A 5 -10.43 11.54 13.45
C ASP A 5 -9.21 11.31 12.54
N ILE A 6 -8.28 12.27 12.55
CA ILE A 6 -7.06 12.20 11.76
C ILE A 6 -6.00 11.36 12.47
N PHE A 7 -5.39 10.44 11.72
CA PHE A 7 -4.22 9.70 12.16
C PHE A 7 -2.95 10.30 11.54
N GLU A 8 -2.05 10.81 12.39
CA GLU A 8 -0.77 11.37 11.94
C GLU A 8 0.36 10.36 12.12
N LEU A 9 1.09 10.06 11.05
CA LEU A 9 2.22 9.14 11.05
C LEU A 9 3.35 9.71 10.18
N GLY A 10 4.50 10.02 10.79
CA GLY A 10 5.68 10.51 10.06
C GLY A 10 5.42 11.79 9.24
N GLY A 11 4.54 12.68 9.73
CA GLY A 11 4.14 13.91 9.04
C GLY A 11 3.08 13.73 7.95
N LYS A 12 2.59 12.50 7.71
CA LYS A 12 1.43 12.24 6.85
C LYS A 12 0.15 12.21 7.66
N ARG A 13 -0.88 12.90 7.18
CA ARG A 13 -2.24 12.88 7.74
C ARG A 13 -3.05 11.84 6.98
N LEU A 14 -3.57 10.85 7.70
CA LEU A 14 -4.36 9.75 7.18
C LEU A 14 -5.77 9.82 7.78
N THR A 15 -6.77 9.50 6.97
CA THR A 15 -8.17 9.33 7.37
C THR A 15 -8.53 7.85 7.55
N SER A 16 -7.74 6.94 6.97
CA SER A 16 -7.87 5.50 7.18
C SER A 16 -6.82 4.99 8.17
N ARG A 17 -7.26 4.17 9.12
CA ARG A 17 -6.41 3.44 10.09
C ARG A 17 -6.13 2.00 9.66
N LEU A 18 -6.68 1.58 8.51
CA LEU A 18 -6.44 0.27 7.92
C LEU A 18 -5.22 0.36 6.99
N PHE A 19 -4.20 -0.43 7.28
CA PHE A 19 -3.06 -0.63 6.39
C PHE A 19 -3.23 -1.96 5.68
N THR A 20 -2.99 -1.97 4.37
CA THR A 20 -3.05 -3.19 3.54
C THR A 20 -1.65 -3.71 3.29
N GLY A 21 -1.53 -4.99 2.95
CA GLY A 21 -0.25 -5.58 2.51
C GLY A 21 -0.30 -5.99 1.04
N THR A 22 0.82 -6.45 0.51
CA THR A 22 0.96 -6.96 -0.86
C THR A 22 0.97 -8.49 -0.94
N GLY A 23 1.06 -9.19 0.20
CA GLY A 23 1.18 -10.65 0.22
C GLY A 23 -0.16 -11.39 0.14
N LYS A 24 -0.08 -12.65 -0.32
CA LYS A 24 -1.16 -13.66 -0.28
C LYS A 24 -2.37 -13.40 -1.20
N TYR A 25 -2.30 -12.43 -2.11
CA TYR A 25 -3.27 -12.37 -3.21
C TYR A 25 -3.01 -13.51 -4.19
N GLY A 26 -4.07 -14.05 -4.79
CA GLY A 26 -3.96 -15.04 -5.87
C GLY A 26 -3.48 -14.43 -7.19
N ASP A 27 -3.57 -13.09 -7.31
CA ASP A 27 -3.16 -12.27 -8.45
C ASP A 27 -2.85 -10.85 -7.95
N ASP A 28 -1.68 -10.31 -8.29
CA ASP A 28 -1.27 -8.95 -7.95
C ASP A 28 -2.14 -7.89 -8.65
N GLY A 29 -2.79 -8.26 -9.77
CA GLY A 29 -3.80 -7.45 -10.46
C GLY A 29 -5.00 -7.06 -9.60
N LEU A 30 -5.22 -7.73 -8.46
CA LEU A 30 -6.28 -7.40 -7.51
C LEU A 30 -5.94 -6.22 -6.59
N ILE A 31 -4.65 -5.88 -6.45
CA ILE A 31 -4.18 -4.85 -5.51
C ILE A 31 -4.90 -3.50 -5.71
N PRO A 32 -5.08 -2.96 -6.93
CA PRO A 32 -5.82 -1.71 -7.12
C PRO A 32 -7.25 -1.77 -6.58
N ALA A 33 -7.98 -2.86 -6.87
CA ALA A 33 -9.36 -3.02 -6.45
C ALA A 33 -9.47 -3.14 -4.92
N VAL A 34 -8.52 -3.82 -4.27
CA VAL A 34 -8.48 -3.93 -2.82
C VAL A 34 -8.15 -2.59 -2.16
N CYS A 35 -7.21 -1.82 -2.72
CA CYS A 35 -6.88 -0.49 -2.20
C CYS A 35 -8.10 0.43 -2.24
N GLU A 36 -8.81 0.46 -3.37
CA GLU A 36 -10.03 1.26 -3.54
C GLU A 36 -11.14 0.81 -2.58
N ALA A 37 -11.46 -0.48 -2.57
CA ALA A 37 -12.56 -1.01 -1.76
C ALA A 37 -12.31 -0.87 -0.24
N SER A 38 -11.05 -0.95 0.19
CA SER A 38 -10.68 -0.81 1.60
C SER A 38 -10.56 0.64 2.07
N GLY A 39 -10.45 1.62 1.16
CA GLY A 39 -10.10 3.00 1.49
C GLY A 39 -8.74 3.12 2.18
N SER A 40 -7.88 2.11 2.05
CA SER A 40 -6.53 2.14 2.62
C SER A 40 -5.70 3.20 1.92
N GLN A 41 -4.94 3.96 2.70
CA GLN A 41 -4.01 4.98 2.18
C GLN A 41 -2.55 4.52 2.25
N VAL A 42 -2.31 3.39 2.91
CA VAL A 42 -0.98 2.85 3.17
C VAL A 42 -0.95 1.37 2.80
N ILE A 43 -0.01 1.01 1.93
CA ILE A 43 0.25 -0.39 1.58
C ILE A 43 1.65 -0.80 2.00
N THR A 44 1.75 -1.94 2.67
CA THR A 44 3.02 -2.50 3.10
C THR A 44 3.62 -3.36 2.00
N VAL A 45 4.93 -3.24 1.83
CA VAL A 45 5.70 -4.00 0.84
C VAL A 45 6.92 -4.63 1.51
N ALA A 46 7.05 -5.94 1.36
CA ALA A 46 8.24 -6.66 1.80
C ALA A 46 9.36 -6.37 0.79
N LEU A 47 10.32 -5.52 1.16
CA LEU A 47 11.46 -5.24 0.30
C LEU A 47 12.48 -6.38 0.40
N ARG A 48 12.30 -7.44 -0.40
CA ARG A 48 13.43 -8.28 -0.80
C ARG A 48 14.21 -7.50 -1.86
N ARG A 49 15.56 -7.57 -1.85
CA ARG A 49 16.46 -6.82 -2.76
C ARG A 49 15.75 -6.55 -4.07
N VAL A 50 15.33 -5.29 -4.28
CA VAL A 50 14.61 -4.88 -5.48
C VAL A 50 15.45 -5.35 -6.64
N ASP A 51 14.91 -6.29 -7.43
CA ASP A 51 15.59 -6.78 -8.62
C ASP A 51 15.41 -5.69 -9.67
N LEU A 52 16.27 -4.67 -9.58
CA LEU A 52 16.29 -3.50 -10.47
C LEU A 52 16.49 -3.91 -11.93
N ASP A 53 16.96 -5.14 -12.15
CA ASP A 53 17.19 -5.77 -13.47
C ASP A 53 15.90 -6.29 -14.12
N GLY A 54 14.73 -6.14 -13.48
CA GLY A 54 13.42 -6.26 -14.12
C GLY A 54 13.00 -7.67 -14.53
N ARG A 55 13.63 -8.72 -13.97
CA ARG A 55 13.36 -10.13 -14.32
C ARG A 55 12.19 -10.77 -13.58
N ALA A 56 11.78 -10.23 -12.43
CA ALA A 56 10.60 -10.68 -11.70
C ALA A 56 9.42 -9.73 -11.95
N ASP A 57 8.22 -10.30 -12.11
CA ASP A 57 7.01 -9.48 -12.13
C ASP A 57 6.91 -8.76 -10.79
N ASN A 58 6.98 -7.44 -10.84
CA ASN A 58 7.18 -6.63 -9.65
C ASN A 58 5.82 -6.14 -9.19
N VAL A 59 5.37 -6.62 -8.03
CA VAL A 59 4.12 -6.20 -7.37
C VAL A 59 3.95 -4.67 -7.33
N MET A 60 5.06 -3.92 -7.31
CA MET A 60 5.08 -2.46 -7.40
C MET A 60 4.35 -1.89 -8.62
N ARG A 61 4.28 -2.63 -9.74
CA ARG A 61 3.54 -2.24 -10.95
C ARG A 61 2.03 -2.21 -10.73
N HIS A 62 1.54 -2.98 -9.77
CA HIS A 62 0.12 -3.07 -9.43
C HIS A 62 -0.28 -2.13 -8.30
N ILE A 63 0.68 -1.48 -7.63
CA ILE A 63 0.37 -0.54 -6.55
C ILE A 63 -0.04 0.81 -7.16
N PRO A 64 -1.24 1.34 -6.83
CA PRO A 64 -1.64 2.66 -7.30
C PRO A 64 -0.68 3.76 -6.81
N GLY A 65 -0.31 4.67 -7.71
CA GLY A 65 0.69 5.72 -7.41
C GLY A 65 0.31 6.72 -6.32
N HIS A 66 -0.97 6.77 -5.91
CA HIS A 66 -1.43 7.62 -4.81
C HIS A 66 -1.23 6.99 -3.41
N MET A 67 -0.92 5.69 -3.35
CA MET A 67 -0.71 4.99 -2.08
C MET A 67 0.59 5.43 -1.42
N THR A 68 0.58 5.53 -0.09
CA THR A 68 1.83 5.63 0.67
C THR A 68 2.43 4.24 0.84
N LEU A 69 3.67 4.07 0.39
CA LEU A 69 4.42 2.83 0.58
C LEU A 69 5.02 2.77 1.99
N LEU A 70 4.77 1.67 2.69
CA LEU A 70 5.39 1.38 3.98
C LEU A 70 6.25 0.11 3.87
N PRO A 71 7.57 0.24 3.65
CA PRO A 71 8.44 -0.92 3.52
C PRO A 71 8.61 -1.66 4.86
N HIS A 72 8.72 -2.99 4.80
CA HIS A 72 9.12 -3.82 5.95
C HIS A 72 10.10 -4.93 5.53
N THR A 73 10.87 -5.42 6.51
CA THR A 73 11.80 -6.56 6.37
C THR A 73 11.13 -7.90 6.60
#